data_AF-A0A2D5EX87-F1
#
_entry.id   AF-A0A2D5EX87-F1
#
_cell.length_a   1.000
_cell.length_b   1.000
_cell.length_c   1.000
_cell.angle_alpha   90.00
_cell.angle_beta   90.00
_cell.angle_gamma   90.00
#
_symmetry.space_group_name_H-M   'P 1'
#
loop_
_entity.id
_entity.type
_entity.pdbx_description
1 polymer ?
#
loop_
_entity_poly.entity_id
_entity_poly.type
_entity_poly.pdbx_seq_one_letter_code
_entity_poly.pdbx_strand_id
1 'polypeptide(L)'
;MRTSLLLSSLLLLTACDAALIELRGADAGPLPTADAGLPMGDAGSAEDDLEARYTSEVQPLLDSRCVACHEADRTGPAFLEAPAYETLFAYPSLVDLDDPAGSRLLTKGAHAGPAWTATEAATVRAWLEAEAAVREPTDPSEPEDARETDPFAPTEGLNVVDLSVVGAGMDGAQMTFVASRTAAGLYLSEVRVYAGAGGVRLVHPVLVVWEEGTPEPDPVDRFSELELRVAPYGSETFGGGNVSLVGFPEEGELSFLFDEVGGWGGEGDPGDPTDPGDPGEPDGCRAVSAFTENARPQLQAFCTGCHGGGNETATAALDMTQVDDGDATAQRAACGQILGVVDPADPTMSSLFRAPDRGSDLDGHPFKFPTSDQLDGYHGALGRWLEME
;
A
#
# COMPACT_ATOMS: atom_id res chain seq x y z
N MET A 1 -21.40 -46.79 53.72
CA MET A 1 -21.35 -48.11 53.07
C MET A 1 -20.79 -47.91 51.66
N ARG A 2 -19.63 -48.55 51.37
CA ARG A 2 -19.14 -49.11 50.08
C ARG A 2 -19.25 -48.22 48.81
N THR A 3 -18.22 -47.97 48.00
CA THR A 3 -16.87 -48.53 47.83
C THR A 3 -16.08 -47.64 46.87
N SER A 4 -14.75 -47.63 47.03
CA SER A 4 -13.74 -46.96 46.19
C SER A 4 -13.61 -47.53 44.78
N LEU A 5 -13.11 -46.71 43.85
CA LEU A 5 -12.15 -47.15 42.84
C LEU A 5 -11.27 -45.98 42.39
N LEU A 6 -9.98 -46.10 42.71
CA LEU A 6 -8.88 -45.29 42.22
C LEU A 6 -8.51 -45.74 40.80
N LEU A 7 -8.06 -44.82 39.95
CA LEU A 7 -7.03 -45.13 38.98
C LEU A 7 -6.06 -43.95 38.86
N SER A 8 -4.82 -44.24 39.25
CA SER A 8 -3.65 -43.39 39.25
C SER A 8 -2.80 -43.79 38.05
N SER A 9 -2.40 -42.83 37.21
CA SER A 9 -1.35 -43.04 36.20
C SER A 9 -0.27 -41.99 36.39
N LEU A 10 0.94 -42.48 36.65
CA LEU A 10 2.17 -41.77 36.91
C LEU A 10 3.22 -42.34 35.95
N LEU A 11 3.82 -41.51 35.08
CA LEU A 11 5.07 -41.80 34.34
C LEU A 11 5.67 -40.44 33.95
N LEU A 12 6.63 -39.88 34.69
CA LEU A 12 8.09 -40.02 34.55
C LEU A 12 8.61 -39.70 33.13
N LEU A 13 9.06 -38.45 32.93
CA LEU A 13 10.13 -38.13 31.97
C LEU A 13 11.32 -37.52 32.72
N THR A 14 12.47 -38.12 32.43
CA THR A 14 13.80 -37.96 33.00
C THR A 14 14.59 -36.85 32.32
N ALA A 15 15.34 -36.08 33.12
CA ALA A 15 16.41 -35.21 32.65
C ALA A 15 17.61 -36.04 32.15
N CYS A 16 18.22 -35.63 31.03
CA CYS A 16 19.55 -36.06 30.63
C CYS A 16 20.47 -34.85 30.56
N ASP A 17 21.57 -35.00 31.29
CA ASP A 17 22.61 -34.03 31.59
C ASP A 17 23.69 -33.98 30.48
N ALA A 18 24.47 -32.91 30.50
CA ALA A 18 25.52 -32.59 29.55
C ALA A 18 26.71 -33.55 29.64
N ALA A 19 27.30 -33.89 28.48
CA ALA A 19 28.60 -34.53 28.39
C ALA A 19 29.56 -33.68 27.55
N LEU A 20 30.47 -33.02 28.26
CA LEU A 20 31.71 -32.44 27.76
C LEU A 20 32.62 -33.55 27.23
N ILE A 21 33.16 -33.39 26.02
CA ILE A 21 34.29 -34.16 25.52
C ILE A 21 35.46 -33.19 25.35
N GLU A 22 36.42 -33.29 26.28
CA GLU A 22 37.80 -32.82 26.06
C GLU A 22 38.49 -33.76 25.07
N LEU A 23 39.09 -33.22 24.01
CA LEU A 23 40.25 -33.85 23.37
C LEU A 23 41.47 -32.97 23.56
N ARG A 24 42.41 -33.50 24.36
CA ARG A 24 43.78 -33.00 24.51
C ARG A 24 44.59 -33.26 23.26
N GLY A 25 45.54 -32.35 23.04
CA GLY A 25 46.37 -32.25 21.84
C GLY A 25 47.44 -33.32 21.67
N ALA A 26 47.95 -33.34 20.44
CA ALA A 26 49.21 -33.95 20.08
C ALA A 26 49.95 -33.01 19.10
N ASP A 27 51.12 -32.57 19.56
CA ASP A 27 52.35 -32.31 18.81
C ASP A 27 52.37 -31.28 17.67
N ALA A 28 52.75 -30.06 18.03
CA ALA A 28 53.34 -29.07 17.14
C ALA A 28 54.83 -29.39 16.88
N GLY A 29 55.14 -29.91 15.70
CA GLY A 29 56.48 -29.86 15.10
C GLY A 29 56.53 -28.75 14.03
N PRO A 30 57.64 -27.99 13.90
CA PRO A 30 57.70 -26.84 13.00
C PRO A 30 58.18 -27.24 11.61
N LEU A 31 57.43 -26.91 10.56
CA LEU A 31 57.85 -27.03 9.17
C LEU A 31 57.30 -25.87 8.30
N PRO A 32 57.92 -25.60 7.13
CA PRO A 32 58.44 -24.30 6.75
C PRO A 32 57.52 -23.48 5.84
N THR A 33 57.80 -22.19 5.78
CA THR A 33 57.32 -21.27 4.74
C THR A 33 57.75 -21.76 3.35
N ALA A 34 56.79 -22.15 2.51
CA ALA A 34 56.99 -22.28 1.07
C ALA A 34 55.70 -21.92 0.33
N ASP A 35 55.80 -20.78 -0.34
CA ASP A 35 54.99 -20.29 -1.43
C ASP A 35 54.73 -21.38 -2.50
N ALA A 36 53.46 -21.70 -2.71
CA ALA A 36 52.97 -22.41 -3.88
C ALA A 36 51.59 -21.84 -4.21
N GLY A 37 51.57 -20.88 -5.15
CA GLY A 37 50.35 -20.31 -5.71
C GLY A 37 49.39 -21.39 -6.19
N LEU A 38 48.18 -21.38 -5.63
CA LEU A 38 47.01 -22.01 -6.20
C LEU A 38 46.23 -20.93 -6.98
N PRO A 39 45.70 -21.25 -8.17
CA PRO A 39 44.94 -20.28 -8.95
C PRO A 39 43.66 -19.93 -8.17
N MET A 40 43.47 -18.64 -7.88
CA MET A 40 42.17 -18.13 -7.47
C MET A 40 41.20 -18.36 -8.64
N GLY A 41 40.38 -19.40 -8.54
CA GLY A 41 39.11 -19.44 -9.26
C GLY A 41 38.24 -18.35 -8.66
N ASP A 42 37.70 -17.52 -9.54
CA ASP A 42 36.68 -16.51 -9.25
C ASP A 42 35.54 -17.21 -8.48
N ALA A 43 35.45 -16.93 -7.19
CA ALA A 43 34.30 -17.35 -6.40
C ALA A 43 33.21 -16.33 -6.71
N GLY A 44 32.24 -16.73 -7.54
CA GLY A 44 31.02 -15.95 -7.73
C GLY A 44 30.43 -15.57 -6.38
N SER A 45 29.81 -14.40 -6.32
CA SER A 45 29.09 -13.99 -5.14
C SER A 45 27.94 -14.97 -4.84
N ALA A 46 27.47 -15.00 -3.60
CA ALA A 46 26.28 -15.81 -3.26
C ALA A 46 25.05 -15.42 -4.11
N GLU A 47 25.01 -14.18 -4.59
CA GLU A 47 23.98 -13.66 -5.51
C GLU A 47 24.14 -14.24 -6.92
N ASP A 48 25.37 -14.34 -7.44
CA ASP A 48 25.65 -14.97 -8.74
C ASP A 48 25.25 -16.46 -8.74
N ASP A 49 25.43 -17.15 -7.61
CA ASP A 49 25.01 -18.54 -7.42
C ASP A 49 23.48 -18.70 -7.41
N LEU A 50 22.73 -17.68 -6.94
CA LEU A 50 21.27 -17.67 -6.92
C LEU A 50 20.67 -17.38 -8.29
N GLU A 51 21.20 -16.42 -9.03
CA GLU A 51 20.76 -16.15 -10.41
C GLU A 51 21.06 -17.33 -11.34
N ALA A 52 22.21 -18.00 -11.13
CA ALA A 52 22.53 -19.25 -11.83
C ALA A 52 21.52 -20.37 -11.50
N ARG A 53 21.09 -20.47 -10.24
CA ARG A 53 20.06 -21.42 -9.81
C ARG A 53 18.69 -21.07 -10.39
N TYR A 54 18.32 -19.80 -10.41
CA TYR A 54 17.11 -19.33 -11.10
C TYR A 54 17.12 -19.78 -12.56
N THR A 55 18.18 -19.43 -13.30
CA THR A 55 18.31 -19.70 -14.73
C THR A 55 18.24 -21.19 -15.04
N SER A 56 18.83 -22.03 -14.19
CA SER A 56 18.92 -23.48 -14.43
C SER A 56 17.73 -24.30 -13.90
N GLU A 57 17.07 -23.85 -12.83
CA GLU A 57 16.03 -24.62 -12.13
C GLU A 57 14.65 -23.99 -12.19
N VAL A 58 14.53 -22.66 -12.08
CA VAL A 58 13.26 -21.94 -11.91
C VAL A 58 12.75 -21.40 -13.23
N GLN A 59 13.61 -20.73 -14.00
CA GLN A 59 13.24 -20.14 -15.29
C GLN A 59 12.62 -21.17 -16.25
N PRO A 60 13.15 -22.41 -16.42
CA PRO A 60 12.51 -23.39 -17.30
C PRO A 60 11.09 -23.79 -16.86
N LEU A 61 10.81 -23.72 -15.56
CA LEU A 61 9.49 -24.00 -15.00
C LEU A 61 8.53 -22.84 -15.29
N LEU A 62 8.98 -21.59 -15.14
CA LEU A 62 8.21 -20.39 -15.50
C LEU A 62 7.95 -20.35 -17.01
N ASP A 63 8.95 -20.67 -17.83
CA ASP A 63 8.82 -20.77 -19.28
C ASP A 63 7.79 -21.83 -19.68
N SER A 64 7.79 -22.99 -19.01
CA SER A 64 6.85 -24.06 -19.34
C SER A 64 5.42 -23.77 -18.89
N ARG A 65 5.20 -22.97 -17.85
CA ARG A 65 3.90 -22.84 -17.19
C ARG A 65 3.24 -21.47 -17.37
N CYS A 66 4.05 -20.42 -17.49
CA CYS A 66 3.62 -19.04 -17.25
C CYS A 66 3.91 -18.12 -18.44
N VAL A 67 5.05 -18.29 -19.15
CA VAL A 67 5.51 -17.32 -20.17
C VAL A 67 4.52 -17.09 -21.31
N ALA A 68 3.75 -18.11 -21.68
CA ALA A 68 2.76 -18.00 -22.75
C ALA A 68 1.69 -16.93 -22.49
N CYS A 69 1.48 -16.56 -21.22
CA CYS A 69 0.54 -15.54 -20.80
C CYS A 69 1.18 -14.33 -20.10
N HIS A 70 2.39 -14.46 -19.55
CA HIS A 70 3.00 -13.46 -18.65
C HIS A 70 4.30 -12.83 -19.19
N GLU A 71 4.68 -13.09 -20.44
CA GLU A 71 5.68 -12.24 -21.12
C GLU A 71 5.05 -10.91 -21.57
N ALA A 72 5.89 -9.96 -22.00
CA ALA A 72 5.46 -8.66 -22.51
C ALA A 72 4.37 -8.79 -23.60
N ASP A 73 3.40 -7.87 -23.59
CA ASP A 73 2.30 -7.76 -24.57
C ASP A 73 1.37 -8.99 -24.64
N ARG A 74 1.20 -9.73 -23.53
CA ARG A 74 0.30 -10.90 -23.45
C ARG A 74 -0.96 -10.64 -22.62
N THR A 75 -1.76 -11.70 -22.47
CA THR A 75 -3.09 -11.65 -21.84
C THR A 75 -3.02 -11.52 -20.32
N GLY A 76 -1.94 -11.98 -19.70
CA GLY A 76 -1.72 -11.85 -18.27
C GLY A 76 -0.68 -10.77 -17.97
N PRO A 77 -0.56 -10.39 -16.69
CA PRO A 77 0.42 -9.40 -16.28
C PRO A 77 1.86 -9.80 -16.62
N ALA A 78 2.66 -8.82 -17.04
CA ALA A 78 3.95 -9.02 -17.70
C ALA A 78 5.13 -9.29 -16.74
N PHE A 79 4.92 -10.04 -15.66
CA PHE A 79 5.97 -10.30 -14.67
C PHE A 79 7.13 -11.19 -15.17
N LEU A 80 7.01 -11.76 -16.38
CA LEU A 80 8.10 -12.47 -17.07
C LEU A 80 8.66 -11.67 -18.25
N GLU A 81 8.38 -10.37 -18.33
CA GLU A 81 9.12 -9.48 -19.23
C GLU A 81 10.61 -9.49 -18.86
N ALA A 82 11.46 -9.45 -19.90
CA ALA A 82 12.89 -9.45 -19.70
C ALA A 82 13.38 -8.12 -19.08
N PRO A 83 14.26 -8.16 -18.07
CA PRO A 83 14.91 -9.36 -17.54
C PRO A 83 14.07 -10.00 -16.41
N ALA A 84 13.61 -11.24 -16.66
CA ALA A 84 12.55 -11.85 -15.85
C ALA A 84 12.95 -12.11 -14.39
N TYR A 85 14.24 -12.32 -14.11
CA TYR A 85 14.70 -12.54 -12.73
C TYR A 85 14.42 -11.31 -11.86
N GLU A 86 14.79 -10.12 -12.33
CA GLU A 86 14.59 -8.85 -11.67
C GLU A 86 13.12 -8.45 -11.66
N THR A 87 12.42 -8.66 -12.79
CA THR A 87 10.98 -8.37 -12.90
C THR A 87 10.17 -9.14 -11.86
N LEU A 88 10.52 -10.40 -11.56
CA LEU A 88 9.82 -11.19 -10.53
C LEU A 88 9.85 -10.57 -9.13
N PHE A 89 10.96 -9.92 -8.76
CA PHE A 89 11.11 -9.27 -7.46
C PHE A 89 10.56 -7.83 -7.46
N ALA A 90 10.53 -7.17 -8.62
CA ALA A 90 9.93 -5.86 -8.76
C ALA A 90 8.39 -5.91 -8.77
N TYR A 91 7.81 -7.02 -9.24
CA TYR A 91 6.38 -7.18 -9.41
C TYR A 91 5.65 -7.37 -8.07
N PRO A 92 4.71 -6.49 -7.68
CA PRO A 92 4.28 -6.41 -6.29
C PRO A 92 3.54 -7.63 -5.79
N SER A 93 3.95 -8.03 -4.59
CA SER A 93 3.49 -9.19 -3.86
C SER A 93 3.58 -10.50 -4.65
N LEU A 94 4.27 -10.54 -5.80
CA LEU A 94 4.49 -11.78 -6.52
C LEU A 94 5.44 -12.68 -5.74
N VAL A 95 6.50 -12.07 -5.24
CA VAL A 95 7.48 -12.66 -4.34
C VAL A 95 7.42 -11.95 -2.99
N ASP A 96 7.32 -12.76 -1.95
CA ASP A 96 7.39 -12.37 -0.55
C ASP A 96 8.59 -13.12 0.03
N LEU A 97 9.66 -12.39 0.39
CA LEU A 97 10.89 -12.98 0.93
C LEU A 97 10.81 -13.21 2.44
N ASP A 98 9.87 -12.59 3.15
CA ASP A 98 9.62 -12.80 4.57
C ASP A 98 8.73 -14.05 4.80
N ASP A 99 7.81 -14.32 3.87
CA ASP A 99 7.13 -15.61 3.70
C ASP A 99 7.30 -16.19 2.28
N PRO A 100 8.44 -16.84 1.99
CA PRO A 100 8.68 -17.50 0.71
C PRO A 100 7.62 -18.55 0.35
N ALA A 101 6.93 -19.13 1.33
CA ALA A 101 5.87 -20.11 1.08
C ALA A 101 4.53 -19.44 0.75
N GLY A 102 4.30 -18.23 1.25
CA GLY A 102 3.13 -17.37 1.02
C GLY A 102 3.16 -16.60 -0.31
N SER A 103 4.35 -16.39 -0.89
CA SER A 103 4.57 -15.76 -2.21
C SER A 103 3.50 -16.13 -3.25
N ARG A 104 2.86 -15.13 -3.88
CA ARG A 104 1.79 -15.35 -4.88
C ARG A 104 2.25 -16.19 -6.07
N LEU A 105 3.55 -16.13 -6.39
CA LEU A 105 4.17 -17.00 -7.39
C LEU A 105 3.89 -18.50 -7.12
N LEU A 106 3.76 -18.89 -5.85
CA LEU A 106 3.46 -20.24 -5.40
C LEU A 106 1.99 -20.47 -5.06
N THR A 107 1.34 -19.49 -4.42
CA THR A 107 0.00 -19.62 -3.83
C THR A 107 -1.14 -19.23 -4.77
N LYS A 108 -0.82 -18.89 -6.04
CA LYS A 108 -1.77 -18.51 -7.09
C LYS A 108 -3.14 -19.18 -6.95
N GLY A 109 -4.18 -18.36 -6.85
CA GLY A 109 -5.57 -18.79 -6.70
C GLY A 109 -6.13 -19.45 -7.96
N ALA A 110 -7.44 -19.35 -8.16
CA ALA A 110 -8.09 -19.88 -9.36
C ALA A 110 -7.55 -19.18 -10.63
N HIS A 111 -6.83 -19.93 -11.47
CA HIS A 111 -6.14 -19.39 -12.65
C HIS A 111 -6.32 -20.30 -13.87
N ALA A 112 -6.38 -19.72 -15.08
CA ALA A 112 -6.57 -20.47 -16.33
C ALA A 112 -5.33 -21.30 -16.74
N GLY A 113 -4.15 -20.85 -16.33
CA GLY A 113 -2.87 -21.51 -16.57
C GLY A 113 -2.67 -22.79 -15.73
N PRO A 114 -1.73 -23.66 -16.13
CA PRO A 114 -1.46 -24.89 -15.41
C PRO A 114 -0.99 -24.64 -13.97
N ALA A 115 -1.52 -25.40 -13.02
CA ALA A 115 -1.03 -25.41 -11.65
C ALA A 115 0.40 -25.95 -11.59
N TRP A 116 1.16 -25.50 -10.58
CA TRP A 116 2.42 -26.14 -10.22
C TRP A 116 2.14 -27.58 -9.77
N THR A 117 2.99 -28.53 -10.18
CA THR A 117 3.09 -29.80 -9.46
C THR A 117 3.74 -29.57 -8.11
N ALA A 118 3.53 -30.49 -7.16
CA ALA A 118 4.14 -30.40 -5.83
C ALA A 118 5.67 -30.29 -5.88
N THR A 119 6.32 -30.97 -6.83
CA THR A 119 7.78 -30.91 -7.02
C THR A 119 8.22 -29.55 -7.58
N GLU A 120 7.52 -29.02 -8.58
CA GLU A 120 7.85 -27.70 -9.16
C GLU A 120 7.68 -26.59 -8.12
N ALA A 121 6.58 -26.60 -7.36
CA ALA A 121 6.37 -25.64 -6.28
C ALA A 121 7.46 -25.72 -5.21
N ALA A 122 7.93 -26.93 -4.87
CA ALA A 122 9.04 -27.12 -3.95
C ALA A 122 10.37 -26.58 -4.50
N THR A 123 10.63 -26.73 -5.81
CA THR A 123 11.82 -26.15 -6.46
C THR A 123 11.80 -24.62 -6.39
N VAL A 124 10.67 -24.00 -6.78
CA VAL A 124 10.53 -22.54 -6.75
C VAL A 124 10.62 -22.00 -5.32
N ARG A 125 9.94 -22.65 -4.35
CA ARG A 125 10.05 -22.28 -2.94
C ARG A 125 11.48 -22.36 -2.42
N ALA A 126 12.20 -23.45 -2.71
CA ALA A 126 13.56 -23.62 -2.24
C ALA A 126 14.53 -22.59 -2.85
N TRP A 127 14.21 -22.04 -4.03
CA TRP A 127 14.93 -20.90 -4.59
C TRP A 127 14.59 -19.60 -3.83
N LEU A 128 13.31 -19.30 -3.60
CA LEU A 128 12.88 -18.12 -2.82
C LEU A 128 13.42 -18.12 -1.38
N GLU A 129 13.43 -19.27 -0.71
CA GLU A 129 14.03 -19.42 0.63
C GLU A 129 15.55 -19.13 0.61
N ALA A 130 16.23 -19.42 -0.51
CA ALA A 130 17.65 -19.12 -0.66
C ALA A 130 17.90 -17.64 -0.99
N GLU A 131 17.01 -17.01 -1.78
CA GLU A 131 16.99 -15.57 -2.01
C GLU A 131 16.81 -14.80 -0.71
N ALA A 132 15.82 -15.18 0.10
CA ALA A 132 15.54 -14.61 1.41
C ALA A 132 16.70 -14.76 2.42
N ALA A 133 17.53 -15.80 2.26
CA ALA A 133 18.67 -16.03 3.14
C ALA A 133 19.90 -15.16 2.79
N VAL A 134 20.00 -14.71 1.53
CA VAL A 134 21.13 -13.90 1.04
C VAL A 134 20.80 -12.41 1.04
N ARG A 135 19.56 -12.07 0.68
CA ARG A 135 19.03 -10.72 0.83
C ARG A 135 18.67 -10.59 2.30
N GLU A 136 19.53 -9.92 3.07
CA GLU A 136 19.28 -9.63 4.48
C GLU A 136 17.81 -9.21 4.64
N PRO A 137 17.06 -9.77 5.61
CA PRO A 137 15.71 -9.28 5.88
C PRO A 137 15.83 -7.78 6.08
N THR A 138 15.01 -7.01 5.37
CA THR A 138 14.85 -5.58 5.62
C THR A 138 14.75 -5.40 7.12
N ASP A 139 15.64 -4.57 7.69
CA ASP A 139 15.67 -4.33 9.14
C ASP A 139 14.22 -4.06 9.58
N PRO A 140 13.62 -4.83 10.51
CA PRO A 140 12.23 -4.61 10.91
C PRO A 140 12.00 -3.25 11.60
N SER A 141 13.05 -2.43 11.75
CA SER A 141 13.00 -1.02 12.15
C SER A 141 13.13 -0.02 11.00
N GLU A 142 13.51 -0.46 9.80
CA GLU A 142 13.16 0.25 8.57
C GLU A 142 11.67 0.01 8.33
N PRO A 143 10.85 1.04 8.12
CA PRO A 143 9.49 0.81 7.66
C PRO A 143 9.61 0.01 6.36
N GLU A 144 8.97 -1.16 6.28
CA GLU A 144 8.63 -1.72 4.97
C GLU A 144 8.07 -0.54 4.16
N ASP A 145 8.56 -0.33 2.94
CA ASP A 145 7.88 0.54 1.99
C ASP A 145 6.50 -0.10 1.80
N ALA A 146 5.55 0.25 2.66
CA ALA A 146 4.29 -0.45 2.81
C ALA A 146 3.43 -0.09 1.61
N ARG A 147 3.68 -0.69 0.44
CA ARG A 147 2.99 -0.33 -0.80
C ARG A 147 1.54 -0.80 -0.85
N GLU A 148 1.00 -1.26 0.27
CA GLU A 148 -0.37 -1.72 0.42
C GLU A 148 -1.03 -1.03 1.60
N THR A 149 -2.24 -0.51 1.40
CA THR A 149 -3.05 0.01 2.50
C THR A 149 -3.47 -1.13 3.43
N ASP A 150 -3.64 -0.87 4.72
CA ASP A 150 -4.27 -1.86 5.61
C ASP A 150 -5.61 -2.35 5.03
N PRO A 151 -5.92 -3.65 5.12
CA PRO A 151 -7.24 -4.16 4.76
C PRO A 151 -8.32 -3.45 5.57
N PHE A 152 -9.37 -3.00 4.88
CA PHE A 152 -10.50 -2.33 5.52
C PHE A 152 -11.83 -2.84 4.96
N ALA A 153 -12.86 -2.92 5.80
CA ALA A 153 -14.21 -3.25 5.37
C ALA A 153 -14.88 -2.03 4.70
N PRO A 154 -15.20 -2.08 3.38
CA PRO A 154 -15.88 -0.97 2.74
C PRO A 154 -17.27 -0.75 3.33
N THR A 155 -17.59 0.50 3.66
CA THR A 155 -18.90 0.91 4.17
C THR A 155 -19.78 1.36 3.01
N GLU A 156 -21.08 1.04 3.03
CA GLU A 156 -22.03 1.56 2.04
C GLU A 156 -22.03 3.11 2.06
N GLY A 157 -21.88 3.75 0.90
CA GLY A 157 -21.68 5.20 0.78
C GLY A 157 -20.21 5.61 0.68
N LEU A 158 -19.86 6.82 1.14
CA LEU A 158 -18.48 7.35 1.04
C LEU A 158 -17.50 6.53 1.88
N ASN A 159 -16.38 6.19 1.27
CA ASN A 159 -15.18 5.68 1.91
C ASN A 159 -14.03 6.65 1.63
N VAL A 160 -13.15 6.78 2.62
CA VAL A 160 -11.92 7.57 2.56
C VAL A 160 -10.80 6.67 3.04
N VAL A 161 -9.79 6.48 2.21
CA VAL A 161 -8.61 5.64 2.45
C VAL A 161 -7.41 6.55 2.53
N ASP A 162 -6.66 6.46 3.62
CA ASP A 162 -5.42 7.20 3.81
C ASP A 162 -4.32 6.58 2.94
N LEU A 163 -3.68 7.39 2.09
CA LEU A 163 -2.55 6.96 1.26
C LEU A 163 -1.21 7.40 1.84
N SER A 164 -1.20 8.19 2.92
CA SER A 164 0.07 8.55 3.59
C SER A 164 0.75 7.36 4.25
N VAL A 165 -0.02 6.30 4.55
CA VAL A 165 0.49 5.06 5.13
C VAL A 165 1.27 4.21 4.12
N VAL A 166 1.08 4.44 2.81
CA VAL A 166 1.66 3.55 1.80
C VAL A 166 2.99 3.98 1.20
N GLY A 167 3.42 5.23 1.43
CA GLY A 167 4.65 5.73 0.84
C GLY A 167 5.11 7.05 1.45
N ALA A 168 6.43 7.24 1.51
CA ALA A 168 7.02 8.48 2.00
C ALA A 168 6.66 9.68 1.11
N GLY A 169 6.46 10.85 1.73
CA GLY A 169 6.19 12.10 1.02
C GLY A 169 4.74 12.28 0.55
N MET A 170 3.84 11.38 0.97
CA MET A 170 2.41 11.43 0.65
C MET A 170 1.56 11.92 1.83
N ASP A 171 2.13 12.70 2.75
CA ASP A 171 1.42 13.24 3.91
C ASP A 171 0.15 13.98 3.48
N GLY A 172 -1.00 13.53 4.00
CA GLY A 172 -2.33 14.09 3.69
C GLY A 172 -2.95 13.60 2.39
N ALA A 173 -2.31 12.68 1.66
CA ALA A 173 -2.89 12.07 0.47
C ALA A 173 -3.98 11.06 0.82
N GLN A 174 -5.05 11.02 0.03
CA GLN A 174 -6.20 10.16 0.26
C GLN A 174 -6.79 9.63 -1.05
N MET A 175 -7.44 8.49 -0.97
CA MET A 175 -8.35 7.98 -2.00
C MET A 175 -9.79 7.99 -1.46
N THR A 176 -10.74 8.46 -2.25
CA THR A 176 -12.16 8.40 -1.89
C THR A 176 -12.94 7.64 -2.94
N PHE A 177 -14.03 7.00 -2.52
CA PHE A 177 -15.02 6.41 -3.42
C PHE A 177 -16.36 6.25 -2.72
N VAL A 178 -17.43 6.15 -3.50
CA VAL A 178 -18.77 5.75 -3.03
C VAL A 178 -18.95 4.26 -3.31
N ALA A 179 -19.12 3.46 -2.26
CA ALA A 179 -19.37 2.04 -2.38
C ALA A 179 -20.87 1.74 -2.34
N SER A 180 -21.33 0.87 -3.22
CA SER A 180 -22.69 0.34 -3.20
C SER A 180 -22.68 -1.18 -3.39
N ARG A 181 -23.35 -1.90 -2.50
CA ARG A 181 -23.55 -3.34 -2.62
C ARG A 181 -24.65 -3.63 -3.62
N THR A 182 -24.33 -4.52 -4.56
CA THR A 182 -25.23 -4.99 -5.59
C THR A 182 -25.42 -6.51 -5.45
N ALA A 183 -26.42 -7.06 -6.15
CA ALA A 183 -26.59 -8.51 -6.22
C ALA A 183 -25.39 -9.24 -6.85
N ALA A 184 -24.49 -8.52 -7.55
CA ALA A 184 -23.31 -9.07 -8.19
C ALA A 184 -22.02 -8.93 -7.37
N GLY A 185 -22.03 -8.15 -6.27
CA GLY A 185 -20.83 -7.83 -5.49
C GLY A 185 -20.78 -6.34 -5.13
N LEU A 186 -19.59 -5.78 -4.99
CA LEU A 186 -19.37 -4.39 -4.58
C LEU A 186 -19.10 -3.50 -5.80
N TYR A 187 -19.80 -2.38 -5.90
CA TYR A 187 -19.57 -1.36 -6.93
C TYR A 187 -18.98 -0.11 -6.27
N LEU A 188 -17.84 0.36 -6.77
CA LEU A 188 -17.21 1.60 -6.37
C LEU A 188 -17.44 2.64 -7.47
N SER A 189 -17.88 3.82 -7.11
CA SER A 189 -18.04 4.96 -8.01
C SER A 189 -17.36 6.19 -7.46
N GLU A 190 -17.10 7.16 -8.35
CA GLU A 190 -16.43 8.41 -7.99
C GLU A 190 -15.06 8.17 -7.33
N VAL A 191 -14.36 7.13 -7.78
CA VAL A 191 -13.02 6.82 -7.25
C VAL A 191 -12.06 7.93 -7.65
N ARG A 192 -11.56 8.65 -6.65
CA ARG A 192 -10.70 9.83 -6.80
C ARG A 192 -9.53 9.77 -5.85
N VAL A 193 -8.38 10.25 -6.32
CA VAL A 193 -7.19 10.46 -5.51
C VAL A 193 -7.02 11.95 -5.29
N TYR A 194 -6.65 12.28 -4.07
CA TYR A 194 -6.51 13.60 -3.51
C TYR A 194 -5.09 13.69 -2.97
N ALA A 195 -4.30 14.62 -3.49
CA ALA A 195 -2.91 14.74 -3.10
C ALA A 195 -2.72 15.69 -1.92
N GLY A 196 -1.79 15.33 -1.05
CA GLY A 196 -1.28 16.23 -0.01
C GLY A 196 -0.22 17.21 -0.54
N ALA A 197 0.58 17.75 0.38
CA ALA A 197 1.59 18.75 0.07
C ALA A 197 2.72 18.26 -0.83
N GLY A 198 3.05 16.96 -0.78
CA GLY A 198 4.09 16.35 -1.60
C GLY A 198 3.62 15.88 -2.97
N GLY A 199 2.33 16.05 -3.30
CA GLY A 199 1.75 15.40 -4.47
C GLY A 199 1.59 13.89 -4.27
N VAL A 200 1.15 13.20 -5.32
CA VAL A 200 1.01 11.75 -5.33
C VAL A 200 1.45 11.20 -6.68
N ARG A 201 2.17 10.09 -6.65
CA ARG A 201 2.40 9.20 -7.78
C ARG A 201 2.03 7.78 -7.35
N LEU A 202 1.14 7.15 -8.10
CA LEU A 202 0.72 5.76 -7.90
C LEU A 202 0.96 5.02 -9.21
N VAL A 203 1.68 3.91 -9.18
CA VAL A 203 1.94 3.07 -10.34
C VAL A 203 1.33 1.71 -10.09
N HIS A 204 0.61 1.22 -11.10
CA HIS A 204 0.06 -0.13 -11.17
C HIS A 204 -0.66 -0.53 -9.86
N PRO A 205 -1.81 0.09 -9.59
CA PRO A 205 -2.59 -0.24 -8.42
C PRO A 205 -3.33 -1.57 -8.59
N VAL A 206 -3.13 -2.50 -7.67
CA VAL A 206 -3.85 -3.77 -7.58
C VAL A 206 -4.86 -3.70 -6.44
N LEU A 207 -6.13 -3.95 -6.74
CA LEU A 207 -7.14 -4.11 -5.68
C LEU A 207 -7.04 -5.51 -5.12
N VAL A 208 -6.97 -5.65 -3.80
CA VAL A 208 -6.94 -6.94 -3.12
C VAL A 208 -8.19 -7.08 -2.27
N VAL A 209 -8.99 -8.10 -2.57
CA VAL A 209 -10.16 -8.48 -1.77
C VAL A 209 -9.72 -9.47 -0.71
N TRP A 210 -10.12 -9.29 0.53
CA TRP A 210 -9.79 -10.22 1.59
C TRP A 210 -11.03 -10.99 2.04
N GLU A 211 -10.95 -12.31 2.06
CA GLU A 211 -11.99 -13.19 2.61
C GLU A 211 -11.41 -14.02 3.75
N GLU A 212 -11.95 -13.85 4.96
CA GLU A 212 -11.47 -14.53 6.18
C GLU A 212 -9.94 -14.36 6.40
N GLY A 213 -9.40 -13.19 6.04
CA GLY A 213 -7.96 -12.88 6.14
C GLY A 213 -7.10 -13.45 5.00
N THR A 214 -7.71 -14.05 3.98
CA THR A 214 -7.02 -14.52 2.79
C THR A 214 -7.05 -13.45 1.70
N PRO A 215 -5.89 -12.94 1.23
CA PRO A 215 -5.85 -11.94 0.17
C PRO A 215 -6.10 -12.58 -1.20
N GLU A 216 -7.03 -11.98 -1.95
CA GLU A 216 -7.41 -12.29 -3.32
C GLU A 216 -7.24 -11.04 -4.19
N PRO A 217 -6.06 -10.87 -4.83
CA PRO A 217 -5.81 -9.77 -5.74
C PRO A 217 -6.73 -9.83 -6.95
N ASP A 218 -6.99 -8.68 -7.57
CA ASP A 218 -7.75 -8.61 -8.81
C ASP A 218 -7.16 -9.56 -9.87
N PRO A 219 -7.87 -10.63 -10.24
CA PRO A 219 -7.32 -11.66 -11.12
C PRO A 219 -7.06 -11.17 -12.55
N VAL A 220 -7.65 -10.04 -12.93
CA VAL A 220 -7.45 -9.43 -14.26
C VAL A 220 -6.39 -8.34 -14.23
N ASP A 221 -5.97 -7.90 -13.04
CA ASP A 221 -5.04 -6.80 -12.86
C ASP A 221 -5.40 -5.57 -13.72
N ARG A 222 -6.64 -5.10 -13.51
CA ARG A 222 -7.32 -4.16 -14.42
C ARG A 222 -6.67 -2.80 -14.52
N PHE A 223 -5.73 -2.47 -13.64
CA PHE A 223 -5.02 -1.20 -13.61
C PHE A 223 -3.50 -1.38 -13.79
N SER A 224 -3.07 -2.50 -14.36
CA SER A 224 -1.67 -2.77 -14.69
C SER A 224 -0.96 -1.65 -15.45
N GLU A 225 -1.66 -0.95 -16.34
CA GLU A 225 -1.10 0.16 -17.12
C GLU A 225 -1.32 1.54 -16.49
N LEU A 226 -1.96 1.62 -15.30
CA LEU A 226 -2.28 2.90 -14.69
C LEU A 226 -1.07 3.46 -13.94
N GLU A 227 -0.51 4.55 -14.46
CA GLU A 227 0.28 5.49 -13.69
C GLU A 227 -0.55 6.76 -13.46
N LEU A 228 -0.82 7.06 -12.18
CA LEU A 228 -1.51 8.26 -11.77
C LEU A 228 -0.51 9.22 -11.13
N ARG A 229 -0.49 10.47 -11.60
CA ARG A 229 0.29 11.55 -10.99
C ARG A 229 -0.66 12.68 -10.65
N VAL A 230 -0.70 13.07 -9.38
CA VAL A 230 -1.53 14.17 -8.89
C VAL A 230 -0.61 15.21 -8.27
N ALA A 231 -0.65 16.43 -8.81
CA ALA A 231 0.18 17.53 -8.34
C ALA A 231 -0.13 17.83 -6.86
N PRO A 232 0.79 18.46 -6.10
CA PRO A 232 0.51 18.91 -4.74
C PRO A 232 -0.87 19.56 -4.60
N TYR A 233 -1.65 19.12 -3.62
CA TYR A 233 -3.02 19.59 -3.35
C TYR A 233 -4.02 19.47 -4.51
N GLY A 234 -3.66 18.74 -5.56
CA GLY A 234 -4.53 18.42 -6.69
C GLY A 234 -5.43 17.23 -6.40
N SER A 235 -6.29 16.93 -7.36
CA SER A 235 -7.07 15.70 -7.36
C SER A 235 -7.25 15.15 -8.75
N GLU A 236 -7.36 13.83 -8.88
CA GLU A 236 -7.58 13.17 -10.16
C GLU A 236 -8.45 11.92 -10.02
N THR A 237 -9.15 11.58 -11.10
CA THR A 237 -9.99 10.39 -11.16
C THR A 237 -9.12 9.13 -11.30
N PHE A 238 -9.35 8.15 -10.42
CA PHE A 238 -8.62 6.89 -10.44
C PHE A 238 -9.28 5.90 -11.42
N GLY A 239 -8.53 5.39 -12.40
CA GLY A 239 -8.98 4.26 -13.25
C GLY A 239 -10.30 4.49 -13.99
N GLY A 240 -10.64 5.75 -14.32
CA GLY A 240 -11.93 6.11 -14.93
C GLY A 240 -13.08 6.34 -13.95
N GLY A 241 -12.82 6.22 -12.64
CA GLY A 241 -13.71 6.64 -11.55
C GLY A 241 -14.68 5.57 -11.07
N ASN A 242 -14.72 4.40 -11.69
CA ASN A 242 -15.70 3.36 -11.40
C ASN A 242 -15.03 1.98 -11.37
N VAL A 243 -15.39 1.14 -10.41
CA VAL A 243 -14.86 -0.22 -10.28
C VAL A 243 -15.97 -1.18 -9.89
N SER A 244 -16.06 -2.34 -10.53
CA SER A 244 -17.00 -3.40 -10.15
C SER A 244 -16.24 -4.63 -9.66
N LEU A 245 -16.39 -4.94 -8.38
CA LEU A 245 -15.83 -6.13 -7.73
C LEU A 245 -16.89 -7.22 -7.69
N VAL A 246 -16.93 -8.04 -8.74
CA VAL A 246 -17.88 -9.15 -8.86
C VAL A 246 -17.54 -10.23 -7.82
N GLY A 247 -18.54 -10.70 -7.09
CA GLY A 247 -18.36 -11.73 -6.07
C GLY A 247 -17.74 -11.25 -4.76
N PHE A 248 -17.64 -9.93 -4.53
CA PHE A 248 -17.13 -9.39 -3.27
C PHE A 248 -17.87 -9.99 -2.05
N PRO A 249 -17.17 -10.53 -1.04
CA PRO A 249 -17.81 -11.22 0.08
C PRO A 249 -18.69 -10.28 0.93
N GLU A 250 -19.64 -10.86 1.69
CA GLU A 250 -20.51 -10.07 2.57
C GLU A 250 -19.68 -9.37 3.68
N GLU A 251 -18.73 -10.08 4.26
CA GLU A 251 -17.79 -9.58 5.27
C GLU A 251 -16.37 -9.35 4.70
N GLY A 252 -16.27 -9.18 3.37
CA GLY A 252 -14.98 -8.98 2.71
C GLY A 252 -14.34 -7.63 3.05
N GLU A 253 -13.01 -7.62 3.08
CA GLU A 253 -12.21 -6.39 3.20
C GLU A 253 -11.57 -6.05 1.85
N LEU A 254 -11.09 -4.82 1.71
CA LEU A 254 -10.42 -4.31 0.53
C LEU A 254 -9.10 -3.66 0.97
N SER A 255 -8.06 -3.80 0.16
CA SER A 255 -6.85 -2.97 0.21
C SER A 255 -6.43 -2.57 -1.21
N PHE A 256 -5.59 -1.55 -1.28
CA PHE A 256 -4.94 -1.09 -2.51
C PHE A 256 -3.44 -1.32 -2.37
N LEU A 257 -2.92 -2.20 -3.22
CA LEU A 257 -1.50 -2.49 -3.39
C LEU A 257 -0.98 -1.71 -4.61
N PHE A 258 0.27 -1.30 -4.61
CA PHE A 258 0.89 -0.53 -5.70
C PHE A 258 2.28 -1.09 -6.05
N ASP A 259 2.69 -1.01 -7.31
CA ASP A 259 4.09 -1.30 -7.71
C ASP A 259 5.03 -0.23 -7.16
N GLU A 260 4.67 1.03 -7.38
CA GLU A 260 5.43 2.20 -6.95
C GLU A 260 4.49 3.27 -6.39
N VAL A 261 4.94 3.92 -5.32
CA VAL A 261 4.25 5.00 -4.64
C VAL A 261 5.24 6.08 -4.24
N GLY A 262 4.80 7.32 -4.24
CA GLY A 262 5.60 8.43 -3.72
C GLY A 262 4.97 9.79 -3.98
N GLY A 263 5.69 10.84 -3.59
CA GLY A 263 5.34 12.20 -3.98
C GLY A 263 5.45 12.44 -5.49
N TRP A 264 4.91 13.56 -5.96
CA TRP A 264 4.86 13.92 -7.39
C TRP A 264 6.25 13.87 -8.08
N GLY A 265 7.31 14.21 -7.35
CA GLY A 265 8.71 14.21 -7.81
C GLY A 265 9.52 12.94 -7.51
N GLY A 266 8.89 11.83 -7.10
CA GLY A 266 9.56 10.55 -6.88
C GLY A 266 10.20 9.99 -8.17
N GLU A 267 11.29 9.24 -8.00
CA GLU A 267 12.31 8.90 -9.00
C GLU A 267 11.77 8.59 -10.42
N GLY A 268 12.17 9.44 -11.39
CA GLY A 268 11.80 9.31 -12.80
C GLY A 268 11.47 10.62 -13.54
N ASP A 269 11.32 11.75 -12.84
CA ASP A 269 11.04 13.05 -13.48
C ASP A 269 12.34 13.84 -13.80
N PRO A 270 12.55 14.32 -15.06
CA PRO A 270 13.61 15.26 -15.44
C PRO A 270 13.59 16.62 -14.72
N GLY A 271 12.57 16.90 -13.90
CA GLY A 271 12.46 18.11 -13.08
C GLY A 271 13.20 18.00 -11.75
N ASP A 272 14.53 18.15 -11.79
CA ASP A 272 15.34 18.40 -10.59
C ASP A 272 14.88 19.71 -9.91
N PRO A 273 14.36 19.69 -8.66
CA PRO A 273 13.93 20.90 -7.94
C PRO A 273 15.10 21.83 -7.58
N THR A 274 16.34 21.47 -7.92
CA THR A 274 17.52 22.33 -7.81
C THR A 274 17.90 23.04 -9.11
N ASP A 275 17.16 22.86 -10.22
CA ASP A 275 17.37 23.63 -11.45
C ASP A 275 16.85 25.08 -11.26
N PRO A 276 17.73 26.10 -11.22
CA PRO A 276 17.34 27.49 -10.95
C PRO A 276 16.58 28.17 -12.11
N GLY A 277 16.03 27.39 -13.05
CA GLY A 277 15.47 27.85 -14.31
C GLY A 277 13.96 27.64 -14.49
N ASP A 278 13.29 26.88 -13.63
CA ASP A 278 11.85 26.63 -13.74
C ASP A 278 11.07 27.55 -12.80
N PRO A 279 10.15 28.41 -13.28
CA PRO A 279 9.27 29.18 -12.43
C PRO A 279 8.13 28.28 -11.91
N GLY A 280 8.48 27.16 -11.28
CA GLY A 280 7.56 26.36 -10.48
C GLY A 280 7.37 27.02 -9.13
N GLU A 281 6.48 28.02 -9.06
CA GLU A 281 5.89 28.38 -7.77
C GLU A 281 5.22 27.13 -7.19
N PRO A 282 5.36 26.84 -5.88
CA PRO A 282 4.73 25.65 -5.32
C PRO A 282 3.21 25.78 -5.44
N ASP A 283 2.58 24.82 -6.13
CA ASP A 283 1.14 24.66 -6.34
C ASP A 283 0.39 24.34 -5.03
N GLY A 284 0.61 25.12 -3.98
CA GLY A 284 -0.12 25.08 -2.72
C GLY A 284 -1.33 26.00 -2.70
N CYS A 285 -2.11 25.95 -1.61
CA CYS A 285 -3.21 26.89 -1.39
C CYS A 285 -2.74 28.34 -1.61
N ARG A 286 -3.22 28.95 -2.69
CA ARG A 286 -2.90 30.29 -3.17
C ARG A 286 -3.64 31.34 -2.34
N ALA A 287 -4.84 30.99 -1.89
CA ALA A 287 -5.76 31.92 -1.23
C ALA A 287 -5.81 31.75 0.30
N VAL A 288 -4.67 31.51 0.96
CA VAL A 288 -4.59 31.30 2.44
C VAL A 288 -5.29 32.40 3.23
N SER A 289 -5.21 33.66 2.79
CA SER A 289 -5.92 34.77 3.44
C SER A 289 -7.44 34.62 3.31
N ALA A 290 -7.94 34.23 2.13
CA ALA A 290 -9.36 34.01 1.90
C ALA A 290 -9.86 32.76 2.63
N PHE A 291 -9.05 31.70 2.72
CA PHE A 291 -9.30 30.52 3.56
C PHE A 291 -9.46 30.93 5.04
N THR A 292 -8.49 31.67 5.57
CA THR A 292 -8.47 32.11 6.98
C THR A 292 -9.69 32.99 7.30
N GLU A 293 -10.11 33.84 6.37
CA GLU A 293 -11.23 34.77 6.55
C GLU A 293 -12.60 34.09 6.37
N ASN A 294 -12.74 33.20 5.38
CA ASN A 294 -14.04 32.66 4.97
C ASN A 294 -14.26 31.21 5.41
N ALA A 295 -13.34 30.30 5.08
CA ALA A 295 -13.53 28.87 5.30
C ALA A 295 -13.25 28.46 6.74
N ARG A 296 -12.12 28.92 7.32
CA ARG A 296 -11.69 28.56 8.68
C ARG A 296 -12.78 28.77 9.73
N PRO A 297 -13.51 29.91 9.81
CA PRO A 297 -14.52 30.09 10.86
C PRO A 297 -15.66 29.06 10.77
N GLN A 298 -15.98 28.58 9.57
CA GLN A 298 -17.00 27.54 9.40
C GLN A 298 -16.46 26.16 9.78
N LEU A 299 -15.26 25.81 9.33
CA LEU A 299 -14.60 24.54 9.67
C LEU A 299 -14.38 24.42 11.19
N GLN A 300 -13.92 25.50 11.82
CA GLN A 300 -13.80 25.59 13.28
C GLN A 300 -15.15 25.43 14.00
N ALA A 301 -16.22 26.04 13.48
CA ALA A 301 -17.51 26.01 14.16
C ALA A 301 -18.17 24.63 14.11
N PHE A 302 -17.95 23.86 13.04
CA PHE A 302 -18.75 22.66 12.75
C PHE A 302 -17.95 21.36 12.65
N CYS A 303 -16.69 21.42 12.25
CA CYS A 303 -15.92 20.23 11.84
C CYS A 303 -14.80 19.87 12.83
N THR A 304 -14.09 20.85 13.40
CA THR A 304 -12.94 20.60 14.29
C THR A 304 -13.31 19.87 15.58
N GLY A 305 -14.57 19.89 16.00
CA GLY A 305 -15.05 19.10 17.13
C GLY A 305 -14.83 17.57 16.95
N CYS A 306 -14.79 17.09 15.71
CA CYS A 306 -14.44 15.71 15.38
C CYS A 306 -13.07 15.61 14.70
N HIS A 307 -12.82 16.47 13.71
CA HIS A 307 -11.62 16.41 12.87
C HIS A 307 -10.39 17.11 13.46
N GLY A 308 -10.52 17.77 14.62
CA GLY A 308 -9.43 18.48 15.29
C GLY A 308 -8.54 17.60 16.16
N GLY A 309 -8.42 16.30 15.87
CA GLY A 309 -7.57 15.36 16.62
C GLY A 309 -8.23 14.64 17.80
N GLY A 310 -9.49 14.94 18.11
CA GLY A 310 -10.24 14.28 19.20
C GLY A 310 -10.89 12.95 18.80
N ASN A 311 -10.94 12.64 17.51
CA ASN A 311 -11.49 11.41 16.95
C ASN A 311 -10.54 10.92 15.86
N GLU A 312 -9.84 9.83 16.11
CA GLU A 312 -8.80 9.27 15.22
C GLU A 312 -9.37 8.94 13.84
N THR A 313 -10.51 8.25 13.76
CA THR A 313 -11.15 7.92 12.47
C THR A 313 -11.53 9.17 11.67
N ALA A 314 -12.09 10.20 12.32
CA ALA A 314 -12.43 11.44 11.64
C ALA A 314 -11.18 12.22 11.21
N THR A 315 -10.16 12.24 12.06
CA THR A 315 -8.89 12.96 11.80
C THR A 315 -8.13 12.30 10.65
N ALA A 316 -8.10 10.96 10.58
CA ALA A 316 -7.53 10.22 9.46
C ALA A 316 -8.30 10.49 8.16
N ALA A 317 -9.63 10.57 8.22
CA ALA A 317 -10.45 10.88 7.05
C ALA A 317 -10.29 12.33 6.57
N LEU A 318 -10.02 13.29 7.44
CA LEU A 318 -9.65 14.67 7.09
C LEU A 318 -9.08 15.37 8.33
N ASP A 319 -7.78 15.65 8.34
CA ASP A 319 -7.12 16.30 9.47
C ASP A 319 -7.43 17.80 9.50
N MET A 320 -8.05 18.26 10.59
CA MET A 320 -8.32 19.68 10.85
C MET A 320 -7.66 20.20 12.14
N THR A 321 -6.66 19.48 12.67
CA THR A 321 -5.92 19.86 13.89
C THR A 321 -5.31 21.26 13.80
N GLN A 322 -4.92 21.70 12.60
CA GLN A 322 -4.29 23.00 12.35
C GLN A 322 -5.28 24.13 12.02
N VAL A 323 -6.57 23.84 11.82
CA VAL A 323 -7.57 24.85 11.41
C VAL A 323 -7.70 25.96 12.45
N ASP A 324 -7.58 25.63 13.73
CA ASP A 324 -7.75 26.59 14.82
C ASP A 324 -6.47 27.37 15.15
N ASP A 325 -5.31 26.94 14.65
CA ASP A 325 -4.04 27.59 14.94
C ASP A 325 -3.91 28.92 14.16
N GLY A 326 -3.73 30.03 14.87
CA GLY A 326 -3.61 31.36 14.27
C GLY A 326 -2.28 31.62 13.56
N ASP A 327 -1.32 30.70 13.64
CA ASP A 327 -0.03 30.82 12.96
C ASP A 327 -0.16 30.77 11.43
N ALA A 328 0.60 31.59 10.72
CA ALA A 328 0.53 31.69 9.26
C ALA A 328 0.99 30.42 8.54
N THR A 329 1.88 29.65 9.16
CA THR A 329 2.35 28.35 8.63
C THR A 329 1.27 27.30 8.83
N ALA A 330 0.68 27.24 10.02
CA ALA A 330 -0.41 26.32 10.32
C ALA A 330 -1.65 26.60 9.45
N GLN A 331 -2.00 27.86 9.22
CA GLN A 331 -3.10 28.24 8.32
C GLN A 331 -2.83 27.87 6.85
N ARG A 332 -1.57 27.94 6.40
CA ARG A 332 -1.20 27.47 5.05
C ARG A 332 -1.33 25.95 4.94
N ALA A 333 -0.88 25.22 5.96
CA ALA A 333 -1.01 23.76 6.01
C ALA A 333 -2.48 23.33 6.06
N ALA A 334 -3.27 23.94 6.94
CA ALA A 334 -4.71 23.69 7.03
C ALA A 334 -5.43 24.02 5.71
N CYS A 335 -5.08 25.13 5.06
CA CYS A 335 -5.67 25.47 3.77
C CYS A 335 -5.34 24.41 2.71
N GLY A 336 -4.07 24.01 2.61
CA GLY A 336 -3.65 22.95 1.69
C GLY A 336 -4.36 21.63 1.97
N GLN A 337 -4.43 21.19 3.22
CA GLN A 337 -5.13 19.97 3.62
C GLN A 337 -6.60 19.97 3.20
N ILE A 338 -7.29 21.09 3.41
CA ILE A 338 -8.70 21.23 3.04
C ILE A 338 -8.87 21.31 1.52
N LEU A 339 -7.97 22.02 0.83
CA LEU A 339 -7.99 22.09 -0.64
C LEU A 339 -7.76 20.72 -1.25
N GLY A 340 -6.89 19.92 -0.63
CA GLY A 340 -6.58 18.57 -1.01
C GLY A 340 -7.79 17.64 -0.99
N VAL A 341 -8.93 17.96 -0.40
CA VAL A 341 -10.16 17.13 -0.43
C VAL A 341 -11.35 17.81 -1.12
N VAL A 342 -11.09 18.92 -1.81
CA VAL A 342 -12.08 19.71 -2.54
C VAL A 342 -11.68 19.79 -4.00
N ASP A 343 -12.65 19.60 -4.89
CA ASP A 343 -12.54 19.96 -6.29
C ASP A 343 -12.93 21.44 -6.47
N PRO A 344 -12.00 22.36 -6.79
CA PRO A 344 -12.33 23.77 -6.93
C PRO A 344 -13.19 24.07 -8.17
N ALA A 345 -13.15 23.19 -9.19
CA ALA A 345 -13.95 23.35 -10.40
C ALA A 345 -15.41 22.92 -10.19
N ASP A 346 -15.64 21.94 -9.31
CA ASP A 346 -16.98 21.56 -8.85
C ASP A 346 -17.01 21.24 -7.35
N PRO A 347 -17.06 22.27 -6.48
CA PRO A 347 -17.04 22.07 -5.03
C PRO A 347 -18.21 21.23 -4.53
N THR A 348 -19.34 21.25 -5.25
CA THR A 348 -20.56 20.52 -4.83
C THR A 348 -20.41 19.01 -4.91
N MET A 349 -19.46 18.51 -5.71
CA MET A 349 -19.15 17.08 -5.79
C MET A 349 -18.19 16.60 -4.69
N SER A 350 -17.55 17.54 -3.99
CA SER A 350 -16.54 17.24 -2.96
C SER A 350 -17.17 16.69 -1.69
N SER A 351 -16.49 15.74 -1.04
CA SER A 351 -16.93 15.15 0.23
C SER A 351 -17.15 16.22 1.31
N LEU A 352 -16.30 17.25 1.35
CA LEU A 352 -16.42 18.38 2.28
C LEU A 352 -17.73 19.17 2.15
N PHE A 353 -18.35 19.17 0.96
CA PHE A 353 -19.63 19.82 0.70
C PHE A 353 -20.82 18.86 0.88
N ARG A 354 -20.67 17.60 0.44
CA ARG A 354 -21.75 16.59 0.48
C ARG A 354 -21.92 15.94 1.84
N ALA A 355 -20.85 15.63 2.55
CA ALA A 355 -20.90 14.91 3.82
C ALA A 355 -21.79 15.59 4.89
N PRO A 356 -21.77 16.92 5.08
CA PRO A 356 -22.65 17.57 6.06
C PRO A 356 -24.06 17.89 5.54
N ASP A 357 -24.36 17.64 4.26
CA ASP A 357 -25.69 17.80 3.66
C ASP A 357 -26.60 16.61 3.97
N ARG A 358 -27.85 16.89 4.38
CA ARG A 358 -28.89 15.87 4.61
C ARG A 358 -29.51 15.32 3.33
N GLY A 359 -29.41 16.06 2.24
CA GLY A 359 -29.87 15.64 0.92
C GLY A 359 -28.85 14.80 0.15
N SER A 360 -27.63 14.65 0.68
CA SER A 360 -26.60 13.82 0.03
C SER A 360 -26.85 12.33 0.27
N ASP A 361 -26.28 11.55 -0.63
CA ASP A 361 -26.15 10.10 -0.59
C ASP A 361 -25.04 9.60 0.36
N LEU A 362 -24.35 10.52 1.06
CA LEU A 362 -23.26 10.19 1.96
C LEU A 362 -23.77 10.00 3.40
N ASP A 363 -24.41 8.86 3.67
CA ASP A 363 -25.06 8.56 4.96
C ASP A 363 -24.08 8.20 6.10
N GLY A 364 -22.82 7.90 5.78
CA GLY A 364 -21.80 7.49 6.77
C GLY A 364 -21.31 8.62 7.69
N HIS A 365 -21.51 9.89 7.33
CA HIS A 365 -21.05 11.01 8.14
C HIS A 365 -22.08 11.38 9.24
N PRO A 366 -21.72 11.30 10.54
CA PRO A 366 -22.68 11.41 11.64
C PRO A 366 -23.23 12.82 11.85
N PHE A 367 -22.53 13.85 11.37
CA PHE A 367 -22.98 15.24 11.46
C PHE A 367 -23.65 15.67 10.16
N LYS A 368 -24.83 16.30 10.29
CA LYS A 368 -25.59 16.90 9.21
C LYS A 368 -26.18 18.24 9.63
N PHE A 369 -26.07 19.26 8.79
CA PHE A 369 -26.53 20.62 9.13
C PHE A 369 -28.03 20.67 9.49
N PRO A 370 -28.42 21.36 10.59
CA PRO A 370 -29.81 21.43 11.07
C PRO A 370 -30.81 22.05 10.09
N THR A 371 -30.37 22.95 9.25
CA THR A 371 -31.22 23.72 8.33
C THR A 371 -30.49 23.97 7.02
N SER A 372 -31.25 24.17 5.94
CA SER A 372 -30.70 24.59 4.65
C SER A 372 -29.90 25.88 4.78
N ASP A 373 -30.40 26.87 5.54
CA ASP A 373 -29.73 28.16 5.69
C ASP A 373 -28.32 28.04 6.32
N GLN A 374 -28.13 27.08 7.25
CA GLN A 374 -26.81 26.82 7.82
C GLN A 374 -25.88 26.10 6.84
N LEU A 375 -26.42 25.15 6.07
CA LEU A 375 -25.67 24.47 5.00
C LEU A 375 -25.25 25.47 3.91
N ASP A 376 -26.17 26.30 3.44
CA ASP A 376 -25.94 27.34 2.44
C ASP A 376 -24.92 28.38 2.95
N GLY A 377 -24.99 28.73 4.24
CA GLY A 377 -24.00 29.59 4.88
C GLY A 377 -22.61 28.98 4.92
N TYR A 378 -22.51 27.69 5.24
CA TYR A 378 -21.28 26.92 5.23
C TYR A 378 -20.69 26.82 3.80
N HIS A 379 -21.48 26.34 2.83
CA HIS A 379 -21.08 26.22 1.43
C HIS A 379 -20.69 27.58 0.84
N GLY A 380 -21.47 28.63 1.11
CA GLY A 380 -21.20 29.97 0.61
C GLY A 380 -19.89 30.55 1.16
N ALA A 381 -19.48 30.18 2.36
CA ALA A 381 -18.21 30.63 2.93
C ALA A 381 -17.01 29.88 2.33
N LEU A 382 -17.10 28.55 2.19
CA LEU A 382 -16.06 27.77 1.51
C LEU A 382 -15.96 28.19 0.03
N GLY A 383 -17.08 28.39 -0.65
CA GLY A 383 -17.15 28.87 -2.03
C GLY A 383 -16.45 30.21 -2.23
N ARG A 384 -16.63 31.18 -1.33
CA ARG A 384 -15.91 32.48 -1.40
C ARG A 384 -14.40 32.33 -1.27
N TRP A 385 -13.92 31.35 -0.52
CA TRP A 385 -12.49 31.04 -0.51
C TRP A 385 -12.06 30.40 -1.83
N LEU A 386 -12.79 29.38 -2.31
CA LEU A 386 -12.46 28.65 -3.53
C LEU A 386 -12.53 29.53 -4.80
N GLU A 387 -13.39 30.55 -4.84
CA GLU A 387 -13.40 31.54 -5.94
C GLU A 387 -12.10 32.35 -6.05
N MET A 388 -11.34 32.44 -4.96
CA MET A 388 -10.06 33.13 -4.87
C MET A 388 -8.87 32.17 -5.02
N GLU A 389 -9.15 30.86 -4.98
CA GLU A 389 -8.19 29.78 -5.09
C GLU A 389 -7.93 29.45 -6.56
#